data_AF-A0A961TGU4-F1
#
_entry.id   AF-A0A961TGU4-F1
#
_cell.length_a   1.000
_cell.length_b   1.000
_cell.length_c   1.000
_cell.angle_alpha   90.00
_cell.angle_beta   90.00
_cell.angle_gamma   90.00
#
_symmetry.space_group_name_H-M   'P 1'
#
loop_
_entity.id
_entity.type
_entity.pdbx_description
1 polymer ?
#
loop_
_entity_poly.entity_id
_entity_poly.type
_entity_poly.pdbx_seq_one_letter_code
_entity_poly.pdbx_strand_id
1 'polypeptide(L)'
;MVADDVLRELNGKLDRLLALVARAVPAEVPATGLDDAEAFVWHAEGAWLQPVQRVNRVELPLLKGIDRVRDILEENTLRFANGVAANNALLWGERGMGKSSLVKAVHAEINRTR
;
A
#
# COMPACT_ATOMS: atom_id res chain seq x y z
N MET A 1 2.70 -3.88 -55.93
CA MET A 1 1.27 -3.77 -55.57
C MET A 1 0.79 -4.97 -54.75
N VAL A 2 0.87 -6.21 -55.23
CA VAL A 2 0.43 -7.40 -54.45
C VAL A 2 1.22 -7.63 -53.15
N ALA A 3 2.53 -7.39 -53.16
CA ALA A 3 3.37 -7.55 -51.96
C ALA A 3 3.03 -6.53 -50.86
N ASP A 4 2.66 -5.29 -51.23
CA ASP A 4 2.27 -4.25 -50.27
C ASP A 4 0.93 -4.55 -49.60
N ASP A 5 -0.01 -5.12 -50.34
CA ASP A 5 -1.31 -5.51 -49.78
C ASP A 5 -1.18 -6.72 -48.84
N VAL A 6 -0.32 -7.70 -49.16
CA VAL A 6 -0.01 -8.83 -48.27
C VAL A 6 0.69 -8.33 -46.98
N LEU A 7 1.64 -7.41 -47.10
CA LEU A 7 2.29 -6.79 -45.94
C LEU A 7 1.30 -6.01 -45.08
N ARG A 8 0.36 -5.29 -45.70
CA ARG A 8 -0.68 -4.55 -44.99
C ARG A 8 -1.64 -5.49 -44.25
N GLU A 9 -2.05 -6.59 -44.87
CA GLU A 9 -2.90 -7.59 -44.24
C GLU A 9 -2.19 -8.29 -43.07
N LEU A 10 -0.90 -8.61 -43.24
CA LEU A 10 -0.08 -9.21 -42.18
C LEU A 10 0.06 -8.26 -40.98
N ASN A 11 0.34 -6.98 -41.22
CA ASN A 11 0.42 -5.97 -40.15
C ASN A 11 -0.91 -5.86 -39.40
N GLY A 12 -2.05 -5.85 -40.09
CA GLY A 12 -3.36 -5.83 -39.44
C GLY A 12 -3.62 -7.08 -38.58
N LYS A 13 -3.14 -8.25 -38.99
CA LYS A 13 -3.20 -9.48 -38.18
C LYS A 13 -2.29 -9.41 -36.96
N LEU A 14 -1.09 -8.85 -37.11
CA LEU A 14 -0.15 -8.63 -36.00
C LEU A 14 -0.71 -7.65 -34.97
N ASP A 15 -1.31 -6.54 -35.40
CA ASP A 15 -1.95 -5.57 -34.50
C ASP A 15 -3.08 -6.22 -33.70
N ARG A 16 -3.90 -7.05 -34.36
CA ARG A 16 -4.97 -7.79 -33.68
C ARG A 16 -4.42 -8.81 -32.68
N LEU A 17 -3.33 -9.49 -33.01
CA LEU A 17 -2.66 -10.42 -32.11
C LEU A 17 -2.07 -9.68 -30.90
N LEU A 18 -1.40 -8.55 -31.12
CA LEU A 18 -0.87 -7.69 -30.06
C LEU A 18 -1.98 -7.22 -29.13
N ALA A 19 -3.12 -6.78 -29.66
CA ALA A 19 -4.26 -6.35 -28.85
C ALA A 19 -4.85 -7.49 -28.00
N LEU A 20 -4.83 -8.74 -28.49
CA LEU A 20 -5.27 -9.90 -27.70
C LEU A 20 -4.25 -10.27 -26.62
N VAL A 21 -2.96 -10.26 -26.95
CA VAL A 21 -1.88 -10.56 -25.99
C VAL A 21 -1.80 -9.50 -24.89
N ALA A 22 -1.93 -8.22 -25.23
CA ALA A 22 -1.91 -7.12 -24.26
C ALA A 22 -2.99 -7.24 -23.17
N ARG A 23 -4.10 -7.95 -23.42
CA ARG A 23 -5.14 -8.24 -22.41
C ARG A 23 -4.75 -9.34 -21.42
N ALA A 24 -3.76 -10.16 -21.78
CA ALA A 24 -3.27 -11.27 -20.96
C ALA A 24 -1.98 -10.91 -20.21
N VAL A 25 -1.29 -9.84 -20.61
CA VAL A 25 -0.09 -9.35 -19.94
C VAL A 25 -0.52 -8.49 -18.73
N PRO A 26 -0.07 -8.82 -17.50
CA PRO A 26 -0.29 -7.96 -16.34
C PRO A 26 0.27 -6.57 -16.58
N ALA A 27 -0.38 -5.54 -16.02
CA ALA A 27 0.14 -4.18 -16.10
C ALA A 27 1.55 -4.10 -15.52
N GLU A 28 2.42 -3.31 -16.15
CA GLU A 28 3.77 -3.08 -15.63
C GLU A 28 3.71 -2.55 -14.18
N VAL A 29 4.53 -3.15 -13.33
CA VAL A 29 4.67 -2.73 -11.94
C VAL A 29 5.32 -1.35 -11.91
N PRO A 30 4.67 -0.33 -11.30
CA PRO A 30 5.27 0.99 -11.17
C PRO A 30 6.55 0.91 -10.31
N ALA A 31 7.59 1.65 -10.70
CA ALA A 31 8.74 1.84 -9.83
C ALA A 31 8.32 2.72 -8.64
N THR A 32 8.35 2.16 -7.43
CA THR A 32 7.94 2.85 -6.20
C THR A 32 9.07 2.84 -5.19
N GLY A 33 9.52 4.03 -4.79
CA GLY A 33 10.47 4.22 -3.70
C GLY A 33 9.79 4.21 -2.35
N LEU A 34 10.53 3.86 -1.30
CA LEU A 34 10.03 3.93 0.09
C LEU A 34 9.83 5.37 0.57
N ASP A 35 10.44 6.35 -0.10
CA ASP A 35 10.31 7.78 0.22
C ASP A 35 9.07 8.43 -0.44
N ASP A 36 8.33 7.69 -1.29
CA ASP A 36 7.19 8.23 -2.05
C ASP A 36 5.94 8.47 -1.18
N ALA A 37 5.85 7.80 -0.03
CA ALA A 37 4.73 7.93 0.90
C ALA A 37 5.08 7.39 2.30
N GLU A 38 4.29 7.79 3.30
CA GLU A 38 4.41 7.23 4.66
C GLU A 38 3.75 5.85 4.82
N ALA A 39 2.93 5.41 3.86
CA ALA A 39 2.22 4.15 3.93
C ALA A 39 2.00 3.55 2.55
N PHE A 40 1.95 2.22 2.49
CA PHE A 40 1.88 1.48 1.24
C PHE A 40 0.87 0.32 1.34
N VAL A 41 0.25 -0.01 0.22
CA VAL A 41 -0.47 -1.28 0.05
C VAL A 41 0.49 -2.26 -0.61
N TRP A 42 0.73 -3.40 0.03
CA TRP A 42 1.53 -4.48 -0.53
C TRP A 42 0.71 -5.31 -1.51
N HIS A 43 1.18 -5.38 -2.76
CA HIS A 43 0.60 -6.21 -3.82
C HIS A 43 1.49 -7.41 -4.07
N ALA A 44 1.09 -8.59 -3.58
CA ALA A 44 1.90 -9.80 -3.62
C ALA A 44 2.15 -10.33 -5.05
N GLU A 45 1.15 -10.24 -5.93
CA GLU A 45 1.22 -10.79 -7.30
C GLU A 45 2.29 -10.12 -8.17
N GLY A 46 2.58 -8.83 -7.93
CA GLY A 46 3.64 -8.08 -8.59
C GLY A 46 4.80 -7.68 -7.67
N ALA A 47 4.81 -8.18 -6.44
CA ALA A 47 5.79 -7.87 -5.40
C ALA A 47 6.13 -6.36 -5.27
N TRP A 48 5.10 -5.50 -5.18
CA TRP A 48 5.29 -4.06 -5.20
C TRP A 48 4.48 -3.30 -4.15
N LEU A 49 4.90 -2.07 -3.88
CA LEU A 49 4.35 -1.20 -2.84
C LEU A 49 3.60 -0.04 -3.47
N GLN A 50 2.26 -0.07 -3.43
CA GLN A 50 1.47 1.06 -3.91
C GLN A 50 1.46 2.19 -2.86
N PRO A 51 1.98 3.39 -3.16
CA PRO A 51 1.99 4.49 -2.21
C PRO A 51 0.57 4.98 -1.91
N VAL A 52 0.29 5.18 -0.62
CA VAL A 52 -0.97 5.75 -0.13
C VAL A 52 -0.77 7.23 0.15
N GLN A 53 -1.08 8.05 -0.86
CA GLN A 53 -0.89 9.51 -0.82
C GLN A 53 -1.62 10.20 0.34
N ARG A 54 -2.79 9.68 0.73
CA ARG A 54 -3.56 10.20 1.86
C ARG A 54 -4.09 9.06 2.71
N VAL A 55 -3.38 8.77 3.81
CA VAL A 55 -3.84 7.79 4.79
C VAL A 55 -5.07 8.34 5.52
N ASN A 56 -6.18 7.61 5.46
CA ASN A 56 -7.37 7.93 6.26
C ASN A 56 -7.09 7.63 7.74
N ARG A 57 -6.70 8.66 8.49
CA ARG A 57 -6.32 8.63 9.90
C ARG A 57 -7.16 9.61 10.72
N VAL A 58 -7.39 9.26 11.99
CA VAL A 58 -7.90 10.16 13.02
C VAL A 58 -6.73 10.58 13.91
N GLU A 59 -6.80 11.77 14.50
CA GLU A 59 -5.75 12.22 15.42
C GLU A 59 -5.78 11.37 16.69
N LEU A 60 -4.59 11.03 17.20
CA LEU A 60 -4.42 10.18 18.37
C LEU A 60 -5.20 10.67 19.61
N PRO A 61 -5.24 11.99 19.92
CA PRO A 61 -6.03 12.51 21.05
C PRO A 61 -7.55 12.38 20.90
N LEU A 62 -8.07 12.16 19.69
CA LEU A 62 -9.51 11.99 19.43
C LEU A 62 -9.98 10.56 19.76
N LEU A 63 -9.06 9.61 19.91
CA LEU A 63 -9.38 8.26 20.35
C LEU A 63 -9.58 8.23 21.88
N LYS A 64 -10.85 8.25 22.31
CA LYS A 64 -11.25 8.29 23.72
C LYS A 64 -11.62 6.90 24.25
N GLY A 65 -11.41 6.69 25.55
CA GLY A 65 -11.84 5.46 26.25
C GLY A 65 -10.94 4.24 26.00
N ILE A 66 -9.81 4.44 25.31
CA ILE A 66 -8.82 3.39 25.01
C ILE A 66 -7.41 3.80 25.43
N ASP A 67 -7.28 4.79 26.32
CA ASP A 67 -6.02 5.43 26.69
C ASP A 67 -4.93 4.40 27.05
N ARG A 68 -5.26 3.41 27.89
CA ARG A 68 -4.31 2.34 28.24
C ARG A 68 -3.78 1.56 27.03
N VAL A 69 -4.66 1.13 26.11
CA VAL A 69 -4.26 0.33 24.94
C VAL A 69 -3.50 1.19 23.94
N ARG A 70 -3.93 2.45 23.78
CA ARG A 70 -3.27 3.46 22.97
C ARG A 70 -1.84 3.67 23.42
N ASP A 71 -1.63 3.98 24.69
CA ASP A 71 -0.32 4.32 25.25
C ASP A 71 0.65 3.13 25.15
N ILE A 72 0.17 1.91 25.43
CA ILE A 72 0.95 0.67 25.27
C ILE A 72 1.40 0.48 23.81
N LEU A 73 0.49 0.67 22.85
CA LEU A 73 0.82 0.48 21.44
C LEU A 73 1.76 1.58 20.93
N GLU A 74 1.54 2.82 21.35
CA GLU A 74 2.37 3.97 21.00
C GLU A 74 3.80 3.78 21.50
N GLU A 75 4.00 3.49 22.80
CA GLU A 75 5.32 3.26 23.37
C GLU A 75 6.06 2.10 22.67
N ASN A 76 5.36 0.98 22.44
CA ASN A 76 5.94 -0.17 21.75
C ASN A 76 6.35 0.16 20.30
N THR A 77 5.53 0.95 19.60
CA THR A 77 5.80 1.35 18.21
C THR A 77 6.94 2.37 18.14
N LEU A 78 7.02 3.29 19.10
CA LEU A 78 8.14 4.23 19.23
C LEU A 78 9.46 3.47 19.44
N ARG A 79 9.46 2.46 20.30
CA ARG A 79 10.63 1.58 20.52
C ARG A 79 11.05 0.88 19.23
N PHE A 80 10.09 0.33 18.48
CA PHE A 80 10.35 -0.28 17.17
C PHE A 80 10.96 0.72 16.20
N ALA A 81 10.39 1.93 16.08
CA ALA A 81 10.87 2.97 15.19
C ALA A 81 12.30 3.46 15.54
N ASN A 82 12.65 3.43 16.83
CA ASN A 82 13.98 3.75 17.34
C ASN A 82 15.00 2.60 17.22
N GLY A 83 14.62 1.46 16.63
CA GLY A 83 15.51 0.32 16.43
C GLY A 83 15.85 -0.44 17.73
N VAL A 84 15.06 -0.25 18.80
CA VAL A 84 15.23 -0.98 20.06
C VAL A 84 14.17 -2.09 20.19
N ALA A 85 14.35 -2.97 21.18
CA ALA A 85 13.44 -4.09 21.40
C ALA A 85 11.97 -3.64 21.55
N ALA A 86 11.10 -4.28 20.77
CA ALA A 86 9.66 -4.07 20.74
C ALA A 86 8.94 -5.42 20.60
N ASN A 87 7.68 -5.47 21.01
CA ASN A 87 6.85 -6.66 20.99
C ASN A 87 5.94 -6.68 19.75
N ASN A 88 5.58 -7.89 19.31
CA ASN A 88 4.48 -8.08 18.38
C ASN A 88 3.15 -7.76 19.08
N ALA A 89 2.29 -6.97 18.44
CA ALA A 89 0.98 -6.60 18.97
C ALA A 89 -0.15 -7.24 18.17
N LEU A 90 -1.13 -7.84 18.88
CA LEU A 90 -2.36 -8.35 18.28
C LEU A 90 -3.55 -7.50 18.76
N LEU A 91 -4.18 -6.80 17.83
CA LEU A 91 -5.42 -6.05 18.10
C LEU A 91 -6.62 -6.88 17.63
N TRP A 92 -7.49 -7.27 18.55
CA TRP A 92 -8.71 -8.01 18.26
C TRP A 92 -9.96 -7.28 18.75
N GLY A 93 -11.14 -7.74 18.32
CA GLY A 93 -12.44 -7.15 18.66
C GLY A 93 -13.35 -7.01 17.45
N GLU A 94 -14.59 -6.58 17.66
CA GLU A 94 -15.61 -6.48 16.60
C GLU A 94 -15.28 -5.47 15.49
N ARG A 95 -15.95 -5.60 14.35
CA ARG A 95 -15.86 -4.64 13.25
C ARG A 95 -16.35 -3.28 13.72
N GLY A 96 -15.60 -2.22 13.40
CA GLY A 96 -15.96 -0.85 13.79
C GLY A 96 -15.40 -0.39 15.15
N MET A 97 -14.77 -1.27 15.94
CA MET A 97 -14.17 -0.91 17.25
C MET A 97 -12.84 -0.14 17.17
N GLY A 98 -12.55 0.52 16.05
CA GLY A 98 -11.39 1.42 15.93
C GLY A 98 -10.00 0.78 15.88
N LYS A 99 -9.85 -0.55 15.76
CA LYS A 99 -8.53 -1.23 15.68
C LYS A 99 -7.61 -0.63 14.61
N SER A 100 -8.09 -0.53 13.37
CA SER A 100 -7.32 0.06 12.26
C SER A 100 -7.15 1.57 12.43
N SER A 101 -8.10 2.26 13.06
CA SER A 101 -7.99 3.69 13.35
C SER A 101 -6.87 3.96 14.34
N LEU A 102 -6.75 3.13 15.39
CA LEU A 102 -5.68 3.22 16.38
C LEU A 102 -4.30 3.01 15.74
N VAL A 103 -4.13 1.97 14.92
CA VAL A 103 -2.85 1.70 14.23
C VAL A 103 -2.43 2.89 13.38
N LYS A 104 -3.35 3.45 12.59
CA LYS A 104 -3.06 4.59 11.70
C LYS A 104 -2.77 5.88 12.49
N ALA A 105 -3.45 6.09 13.62
CA ALA A 105 -3.22 7.23 14.48
C ALA A 105 -1.84 7.16 15.15
N VAL A 106 -1.48 6.00 15.72
CA VAL A 106 -0.16 5.77 16.32
C VAL A 106 0.95 5.92 15.28
N HIS A 107 0.83 5.26 14.13
CA HIS A 107 1.80 5.40 13.04
C HIS A 107 2.04 6.87 12.66
N ALA A 108 0.97 7.65 12.55
CA ALA A 108 1.07 9.07 12.22
C ALA A 108 1.74 9.91 13.33
N GLU A 109 1.48 9.59 14.60
CA GLU A 109 2.10 10.28 15.74
C GLU A 109 3.61 10.02 15.80
N ILE A 110 4.02 8.77 15.59
CA ILE A 110 5.43 8.39 15.54
C ILE A 110 6.17 9.08 14.39
N ASN A 111 5.57 9.16 13.20
CA ASN A 111 6.18 9.86 12.07
C ASN A 111 6.27 11.38 12.27
N ARG A 112 5.38 11.99 13.08
CA ARG A 112 5.44 13.43 13.39
C ARG A 112 6.55 13.77 14.39
N THR A 113 6.85 12.84 15.29
CA THR A 113 7.81 13.04 16.39
C THR A 113 9.24 12.65 16.00
N ARG A 114 9.47 12.28 14.74
CA ARG A 114 10.75 11.87 14.17
C ARG A 114 11.36 12.93 13.27
#